data_AF-A0A935KQU1-F1
#
_entry.id   AF-A0A935KQU1-F1
#
_cell.length_a   1.000
_cell.length_b   1.000
_cell.length_c   1.000
_cell.angle_alpha   90.00
_cell.angle_beta   90.00
_cell.angle_gamma   90.00
#
_symmetry.space_group_name_H-M   'P 1'
#
loop_
_entity.id
_entity.type
_entity.pdbx_description
1 polymer ?
#
loop_
_entity_poly.entity_id
_entity_poly.type
_entity_poly.pdbx_seq_one_letter_code
_entity_poly.pdbx_strand_id
1 'polypeptide(L)'
;MQGIATRRVSYTANTLTEREAGTDPKALFDRWMNDARASHDRIHRVAPTVLLPPEQGWFGTVDRETGQPSGTPAVVESSDDEGLVLRLALGNRAAAHLRDNPRAAFSFFWPDLQRQVRFEGLAELLDSMDPQPLAGSAPLAVEGPAKVRGIALSAAEAVAYSDELLHAYLLAVHEAYARLHTEQPDLPQIDPFAMRLATARPIEPQGGSLDGEREFGPSQRVVLVKNGPGDPGILFFTNYQGRKGRDLAANPLAAVSLECPLIGRALEFEGTVDQVLRTRSVAYFLTRDWQSRVGAWASNQSEVIFGRPELLLKAIGYALRFAPQGGPPCPPHWGGYTVSPTACWQRELGQVANATLDASPDGAMRVRLHPEAWEFWQGRKSRMHDRLRYELAGVAGYRRERLSP
;
A
#
# COMPACT_ATOMS: atom_id res chain seq x y z
N MET A 1 -18.10 -25.27 -2.54
CA MET A 1 -16.84 -24.64 -2.08
C MET A 1 -17.16 -23.23 -1.59
N GLN A 2 -17.01 -22.96 -0.30
CA GLN A 2 -17.19 -21.59 0.22
C GLN A 2 -16.14 -20.67 -0.42
N GLY A 3 -16.58 -19.59 -1.07
CA GLY A 3 -15.71 -18.69 -1.81
C GLY A 3 -14.70 -17.96 -0.91
N ILE A 4 -13.50 -17.71 -1.45
CA ILE A 4 -12.42 -16.94 -0.83
C ILE A 4 -12.91 -15.62 -0.21
N ALA A 5 -13.93 -14.99 -0.81
CA ALA A 5 -14.57 -13.76 -0.36
C ALA A 5 -15.13 -13.77 1.09
N THR A 6 -15.45 -14.94 1.66
CA THR A 6 -16.02 -15.06 3.02
C THR A 6 -14.97 -15.29 4.12
N ARG A 7 -13.72 -15.61 3.76
CA ARG A 7 -12.64 -15.87 4.71
C ARG A 7 -11.93 -14.56 5.07
N ARG A 8 -12.23 -14.00 6.25
CA ARG A 8 -11.72 -12.69 6.71
C ARG A 8 -11.05 -12.80 8.07
N VAL A 9 -9.91 -12.14 8.22
CA VAL A 9 -9.31 -11.89 9.53
C VAL A 9 -9.93 -10.64 10.16
N SER A 10 -10.24 -10.69 11.45
CA SER A 10 -10.66 -9.51 12.22
C SER A 10 -9.44 -8.82 12.83
N TYR A 11 -9.32 -7.50 12.64
CA TYR A 11 -8.25 -6.70 13.25
C TYR A 11 -8.32 -6.72 14.80
N THR A 12 -7.23 -6.40 15.51
CA THR A 12 -7.17 -6.29 16.97
C THR A 12 -7.74 -4.95 17.45
N ALA A 13 -7.72 -4.70 18.77
CA ALA A 13 -8.33 -3.53 19.42
C ALA A 13 -7.35 -2.35 19.63
N ASN A 14 -6.22 -2.30 18.90
CA ASN A 14 -5.23 -1.22 19.01
C ASN A 14 -5.77 0.10 18.45
N THR A 15 -5.51 1.22 19.12
CA THR A 15 -5.97 2.57 18.71
C THR A 15 -4.80 3.43 18.26
N LEU A 16 -5.09 4.45 17.47
CA LEU A 16 -4.20 5.59 17.26
C LEU A 16 -4.93 6.89 17.61
N THR A 17 -4.58 7.46 18.76
CA THR A 17 -5.10 8.75 19.23
C THR A 17 -4.20 9.90 18.81
N GLU A 18 -4.76 11.11 18.77
CA GLU A 18 -4.06 12.37 18.52
C GLU A 18 -2.94 12.60 19.55
N ARG A 19 -3.16 12.21 20.81
CA ARG A 19 -2.14 12.36 21.85
C ARG A 19 -0.94 11.44 21.60
N GLU A 20 -1.19 10.18 21.30
CA GLU A 20 -0.14 9.19 21.00
C GLU A 20 0.63 9.53 19.73
N ALA A 21 -0.07 10.09 18.74
CA ALA A 21 0.51 10.44 17.45
C ALA A 21 1.47 11.63 17.55
N GLY A 22 1.15 12.64 18.36
CA GLY A 22 1.94 13.87 18.44
C GLY A 22 1.86 14.70 17.15
N THR A 23 2.57 15.82 17.09
CA THR A 23 2.55 16.76 15.95
C THR A 23 3.65 16.49 14.93
N ASP A 24 4.70 15.77 15.31
CA ASP A 24 5.80 15.40 14.43
C ASP A 24 5.55 14.00 13.81
N PRO A 25 5.28 13.91 12.49
CA PRO A 25 5.09 12.63 11.82
C PRO A 25 6.37 11.78 11.79
N LYS A 26 7.57 12.38 11.76
CA LYS A 26 8.84 11.64 11.72
C LYS A 26 9.05 10.88 13.03
N ALA A 27 8.86 11.53 14.18
CA ALA A 27 8.90 10.86 15.47
C ALA A 27 7.88 9.72 15.59
N LEU A 28 6.67 9.87 15.03
CA LEU A 28 5.68 8.78 15.02
C LEU A 28 6.12 7.60 14.15
N PHE A 29 6.66 7.89 12.96
CA PHE A 29 7.20 6.87 12.07
C PHE A 29 8.35 6.10 12.71
N ASP A 30 9.31 6.78 13.33
CA ASP A 30 10.45 6.11 13.99
C ASP A 30 9.99 5.17 15.10
N ARG A 31 8.98 5.57 15.90
CA ARG A 31 8.36 4.70 16.90
C ARG A 31 7.71 3.47 16.26
N TRP A 32 6.92 3.67 15.20
CA TRP A 32 6.23 2.57 14.53
C TRP A 32 7.19 1.62 13.79
N MET A 33 8.27 2.14 13.20
CA MET A 33 9.33 1.34 12.59
C MET A 33 10.05 0.48 13.64
N ASN A 34 10.33 1.04 14.83
CA ASN A 34 10.92 0.28 15.93
C ASN A 34 9.99 -0.82 16.46
N ASP A 35 8.69 -0.54 16.58
CA ASP A 35 7.68 -1.56 16.92
C ASP A 35 7.66 -2.69 15.86
N ALA A 36 7.71 -2.32 14.58
CA ALA A 36 7.71 -3.25 13.46
C ALA A 36 8.96 -4.15 13.47
N ARG A 37 10.15 -3.59 13.73
CA ARG A 37 11.40 -4.33 13.95
C ARG A 37 11.29 -5.32 15.09
N ALA A 38 10.82 -4.88 16.25
CA ALA A 38 10.67 -5.74 17.42
C ALA A 38 9.70 -6.90 17.17
N SER A 39 8.57 -6.63 16.49
CA SER A 39 7.58 -7.65 16.16
C SER A 39 8.08 -8.62 15.10
N HIS A 40 8.70 -8.11 14.04
CA HIS A 40 9.35 -8.91 13.00
C HIS A 40 10.38 -9.86 13.60
N ASP A 41 11.31 -9.37 14.43
CA ASP A 41 12.36 -10.20 15.05
C ASP A 41 11.79 -11.33 15.90
N ARG A 42 10.68 -11.09 16.59
CA ARG A 42 9.99 -12.11 17.37
C ARG A 42 9.37 -13.18 16.48
N ILE A 43 8.68 -12.80 15.41
CA ILE A 43 8.00 -13.73 14.49
C ILE A 43 9.03 -14.50 13.66
N HIS A 44 10.06 -13.82 13.16
CA HIS A 44 11.10 -14.40 12.32
C HIS A 44 11.89 -15.51 13.04
N ARG A 45 12.00 -15.48 14.38
CA ARG A 45 12.63 -16.56 15.17
C ARG A 45 11.89 -17.89 15.07
N VAL A 46 10.58 -17.87 14.88
CA VAL A 46 9.74 -19.07 14.82
C VAL A 46 9.22 -19.37 13.42
N ALA A 47 9.11 -18.36 12.57
CA ALA A 47 8.57 -18.46 11.22
C ALA A 47 9.24 -17.41 10.29
N PRO A 48 10.46 -17.69 9.78
CA PRO A 48 11.32 -16.70 9.11
C PRO A 48 10.79 -16.19 7.76
N THR A 49 9.86 -16.89 7.14
CA THR A 49 9.32 -16.56 5.80
C THR A 49 7.91 -15.97 5.83
N VAL A 50 7.41 -15.57 7.00
CA VAL A 50 6.01 -15.11 7.15
C VAL A 50 5.84 -13.63 6.83
N LEU A 51 6.84 -12.82 7.16
CA LEU A 51 6.81 -11.38 7.04
C LEU A 51 7.95 -10.88 6.18
N LEU A 52 7.69 -9.79 5.48
CA LEU A 52 8.75 -8.98 4.89
C LEU A 52 9.51 -8.25 5.99
N PRO A 53 10.79 -7.92 5.75
CA PRO A 53 11.52 -6.98 6.59
C PRO A 53 10.73 -5.67 6.75
N PRO A 54 10.73 -5.07 7.95
CA PRO A 54 9.90 -3.90 8.23
C PRO A 54 10.33 -2.65 7.45
N GLU A 55 11.59 -2.58 7.02
CA GLU A 55 12.13 -1.54 6.14
C GLU A 55 11.68 -1.67 4.68
N GLN A 56 11.13 -2.83 4.29
CA GLN A 56 10.66 -3.08 2.93
C GLN A 56 9.25 -2.50 2.73
N GLY A 57 9.10 -1.74 1.66
CA GLY A 57 7.84 -1.16 1.23
C GLY A 57 7.76 -1.07 -0.28
N TRP A 58 6.74 -0.38 -0.77
CA TRP A 58 6.55 -0.15 -2.20
C TRP A 58 6.71 1.33 -2.50
N PHE A 59 7.48 1.61 -3.55
CA PHE A 59 7.68 2.93 -4.12
C PHE A 59 6.82 3.05 -5.37
N GLY A 60 5.95 4.05 -5.39
CA GLY A 60 5.02 4.34 -6.46
C GLY A 60 5.46 5.55 -7.26
N THR A 61 5.52 5.37 -8.57
CA THR A 61 5.73 6.42 -9.56
C THR A 61 4.60 6.38 -10.58
N VAL A 62 4.56 7.36 -11.48
CA VAL A 62 3.58 7.40 -12.56
C VAL A 62 4.24 7.90 -13.83
N ASP A 63 3.95 7.22 -14.93
CA ASP A 63 4.35 7.64 -16.25
C ASP A 63 3.64 8.96 -16.61
N ARG A 64 4.41 10.00 -16.97
CA ARG A 64 3.88 11.35 -17.20
C ARG A 64 2.92 11.41 -18.39
N GLU A 65 3.23 10.70 -19.47
CA GLU A 65 2.50 10.79 -20.73
C GLU A 65 1.18 10.03 -20.65
N THR A 66 1.23 8.81 -20.14
CA THR A 66 0.08 7.88 -20.10
C THR A 66 -0.75 8.02 -18.84
N GLY A 67 -0.15 8.52 -17.75
CA GLY A 67 -0.76 8.48 -16.41
C GLY A 67 -0.75 7.09 -15.77
N GLN A 68 -0.07 6.09 -16.36
CA GLN A 68 0.00 4.73 -15.81
C GLN A 68 0.82 4.73 -14.50
N PRO A 69 0.19 4.43 -13.33
CA PRO A 69 0.94 4.25 -12.11
C PRO A 69 1.73 2.94 -12.16
N SER A 70 2.87 2.92 -11.46
CA SER A 70 3.70 1.74 -11.25
C SER A 70 4.02 1.57 -9.76
N GLY A 71 4.47 0.38 -9.37
CA GLY A 71 4.95 0.09 -8.03
C GLY A 71 6.22 -0.76 -8.07
N THR A 72 7.28 -0.29 -7.43
CA THR A 72 8.57 -0.97 -7.33
C THR A 72 8.88 -1.30 -5.88
N PRO A 73 9.29 -2.54 -5.55
CA PRO A 73 9.80 -2.86 -4.21
C PRO A 73 11.00 -1.98 -3.86
N ALA A 74 11.01 -1.44 -2.64
CA ALA A 74 12.10 -0.63 -2.14
C ALA A 74 12.35 -0.87 -0.65
N VAL A 75 13.58 -0.64 -0.22
CA VAL A 75 14.02 -0.76 1.17
C VAL A 75 14.51 0.59 1.65
N VAL A 76 14.12 0.97 2.87
CA VAL A 76 14.62 2.18 3.52
C VAL A 76 16.01 1.93 4.09
N GLU A 77 17.00 2.67 3.58
CA GLU A 77 18.38 2.60 4.07
C GLU A 77 18.61 3.50 5.27
N SER A 78 18.07 4.71 5.19
CA SER A 78 18.14 5.71 6.24
C SER A 78 16.94 6.65 6.17
N SER A 79 16.69 7.33 7.27
CA SER A 79 15.69 8.39 7.34
C SER A 79 16.22 9.50 8.24
N ASP A 80 16.26 10.71 7.72
CA ASP A 80 16.70 11.92 8.40
C ASP A 80 15.55 12.96 8.38
N ASP A 81 15.85 14.21 8.74
CA ASP A 81 14.86 15.29 8.74
C ASP A 81 14.50 15.77 7.33
N GLU A 82 15.33 15.47 6.33
CA GLU A 82 15.09 15.84 4.92
C GLU A 82 14.21 14.81 4.20
N GLY A 83 14.26 13.54 4.62
CA GLY A 83 13.38 12.51 4.10
C GLY A 83 13.88 11.09 4.29
N LEU A 84 13.47 10.21 3.37
CA LEU A 84 13.84 8.80 3.35
C LEU A 84 14.83 8.55 2.22
N VAL A 85 15.94 7.90 2.52
CA VAL A 85 16.82 7.33 1.48
C VAL A 85 16.38 5.89 1.23
N LEU A 86 15.96 5.64 0.00
CA LEU A 86 15.40 4.38 -0.45
C LEU A 86 16.33 3.73 -1.46
N ARG A 87 16.53 2.41 -1.34
CA ARG A 87 17.11 1.58 -2.40
C ARG A 87 15.99 0.85 -3.13
N LEU A 88 15.90 1.07 -4.43
CA LEU A 88 14.93 0.42 -5.32
C LEU A 88 15.51 -0.88 -5.87
N ALA A 89 14.73 -1.96 -5.80
CA ALA A 89 15.05 -3.20 -6.48
C ALA A 89 14.74 -3.04 -7.98
N LEU A 90 15.77 -2.84 -8.80
CA LEU A 90 15.66 -2.70 -10.27
C LEU A 90 14.89 -1.44 -10.69
N GLY A 91 15.43 -0.28 -10.32
CA GLY A 91 14.79 1.04 -10.40
C GLY A 91 14.58 1.61 -11.81
N ASN A 92 14.93 0.93 -12.90
CA ASN A 92 14.96 1.50 -14.24
C ASN A 92 13.62 2.15 -14.68
N ARG A 93 12.48 1.50 -14.41
CA ARG A 93 11.15 2.07 -14.70
C ARG A 93 10.84 3.26 -13.78
N ALA A 94 11.06 3.09 -12.48
CA ALA A 94 10.83 4.16 -11.50
C ALA A 94 11.68 5.40 -11.83
N ALA A 95 12.94 5.21 -12.20
CA ALA A 95 13.84 6.27 -12.60
C ALA A 95 13.47 6.92 -13.92
N ALA A 96 13.00 6.14 -14.91
CA ALA A 96 12.44 6.72 -16.14
C ALA A 96 11.28 7.66 -15.81
N HIS A 97 10.33 7.23 -14.96
CA HIS A 97 9.22 8.09 -14.53
C HIS A 97 9.72 9.33 -13.77
N LEU A 98 10.69 9.17 -12.86
CA LEU A 98 11.19 10.26 -12.02
C LEU A 98 11.95 11.35 -12.80
N ARG A 99 12.51 11.05 -13.97
CA ARG A 99 13.16 12.06 -14.83
C ARG A 99 12.17 13.12 -15.30
N ASP A 100 10.94 12.70 -15.62
CA ASP A 100 9.93 13.59 -16.19
C ASP A 100 8.86 13.99 -15.17
N ASN A 101 8.70 13.22 -14.09
CA ASN A 101 7.76 13.48 -13.02
C ASN A 101 8.37 13.11 -11.64
N PRO A 102 8.84 14.10 -10.86
CA PRO A 102 9.49 13.84 -9.57
C PRO A 102 8.49 13.43 -8.47
N ARG A 103 7.18 13.38 -8.74
CA ARG A 103 6.18 12.98 -7.75
C ARG A 103 6.28 11.49 -7.49
N ALA A 104 6.34 11.13 -6.21
CA ALA A 104 6.37 9.74 -5.77
C ALA A 104 5.48 9.51 -4.56
N ALA A 105 5.11 8.25 -4.38
CA ALA A 105 4.48 7.74 -3.16
C ALA A 105 5.31 6.60 -2.60
N PHE A 106 5.26 6.38 -1.29
CA PHE A 106 5.82 5.20 -0.67
C PHE A 106 4.83 4.61 0.34
N SER A 107 4.82 3.28 0.49
CA SER A 107 3.94 2.64 1.47
C SER A 107 4.57 1.46 2.19
N PHE A 108 4.40 1.44 3.51
CA PHE A 108 4.66 0.28 4.37
C PHE A 108 3.36 -0.40 4.73
N PHE A 109 3.41 -1.71 4.91
CA PHE A 109 2.33 -2.46 5.52
C PHE A 109 2.92 -3.53 6.45
N TRP A 110 2.65 -3.38 7.75
CA TRP A 110 3.05 -4.34 8.78
C TRP A 110 1.79 -5.10 9.23
N PRO A 111 1.49 -6.25 8.62
CA PRO A 111 0.20 -6.92 8.78
C PRO A 111 -0.02 -7.45 10.20
N ASP A 112 1.05 -7.85 10.89
CA ASP A 112 1.07 -8.33 12.26
C ASP A 112 0.70 -7.23 13.28
N LEU A 113 1.17 -6.00 13.03
CA LEU A 113 0.79 -4.81 13.81
C LEU A 113 -0.49 -4.16 13.30
N GLN A 114 -0.93 -4.57 12.12
CA GLN A 114 -2.09 -4.02 11.43
C GLN A 114 -1.95 -2.52 11.22
N ARG A 115 -0.76 -2.12 10.77
CA ARG A 115 -0.39 -0.72 10.55
C ARG A 115 0.01 -0.53 9.08
N GLN A 116 -0.33 0.64 8.56
CA GLN A 116 0.13 1.09 7.25
C GLN A 116 0.63 2.52 7.41
N VAL A 117 1.75 2.84 6.77
CA VAL A 117 2.24 4.22 6.64
C VAL A 117 2.34 4.53 5.15
N ARG A 118 1.88 5.71 4.77
CA ARG A 118 1.92 6.20 3.39
C ARG A 118 2.65 7.54 3.36
N PHE A 119 3.43 7.73 2.32
CA PHE A 119 4.20 8.92 2.04
C PHE A 119 3.83 9.39 0.65
N GLU A 120 3.69 10.69 0.48
CA GLU A 120 3.56 11.32 -0.83
C GLU A 120 4.42 12.57 -0.83
N GLY A 121 5.15 12.81 -1.91
CA GLY A 121 6.05 13.95 -2.01
C GLY A 121 6.91 13.94 -3.26
N LEU A 122 8.06 14.59 -3.17
CA LEU A 122 9.03 14.69 -4.25
C LEU A 122 10.17 13.70 -4.06
N ALA A 123 10.62 13.08 -5.14
CA ALA A 123 11.70 12.12 -5.14
C ALA A 123 12.85 12.60 -6.04
N GLU A 124 14.07 12.52 -5.50
CA GLU A 124 15.31 12.85 -6.17
C GLU A 124 16.14 11.58 -6.38
N LEU A 125 16.65 11.39 -7.61
CA LEU A 125 17.62 10.33 -7.92
C LEU A 125 18.98 10.69 -7.32
N LEU A 126 19.53 9.85 -6.45
CA LEU A 126 20.83 10.09 -5.80
C LEU A 126 22.01 9.55 -6.61
N ASP A 127 21.80 8.45 -7.34
CA ASP A 127 22.81 7.86 -8.21
C ASP A 127 22.62 8.43 -9.61
N SER A 128 23.37 9.48 -9.96
CA SER A 128 23.38 10.03 -11.33
C SER A 128 23.94 8.98 -12.30
N MET A 129 23.25 8.76 -13.42
CA MET A 129 23.76 7.99 -14.55
C MET A 129 25.00 8.68 -15.16
N ASP A 130 26.19 8.42 -14.62
CA ASP A 130 27.45 8.28 -15.36
C ASP A 130 28.50 7.62 -14.46
N PRO A 131 28.99 6.38 -14.73
CA PRO A 131 30.15 5.84 -14.05
C PRO A 131 31.43 6.50 -14.60
N GLN A 132 31.62 7.80 -14.35
CA GLN A 132 32.92 8.44 -14.51
C GLN A 132 33.69 8.29 -13.18
N PRO A 133 34.89 7.68 -13.16
CA PRO A 133 35.73 7.72 -11.98
C PRO A 133 36.13 9.18 -11.77
N LEU A 134 35.58 9.82 -10.73
CA LEU A 134 36.03 11.14 -10.28
C LEU A 134 37.53 11.05 -9.93
N ALA A 135 38.37 11.56 -10.83
CA ALA A 135 39.79 11.71 -10.57
C ALA A 135 39.98 12.78 -9.48
N GLY A 136 40.44 12.35 -8.30
CA GLY A 136 41.10 13.23 -7.34
C GLY A 136 40.28 13.71 -6.15
N SER A 137 39.01 13.34 -5.99
CA SER A 137 38.31 13.52 -4.72
C SER A 137 38.48 12.26 -3.87
N ALA A 138 39.20 12.36 -2.75
CA ALA A 138 39.25 11.30 -1.76
C ALA A 138 37.81 10.87 -1.44
N PRO A 139 37.50 9.55 -1.48
CA PRO A 139 36.17 9.09 -1.14
C PRO A 139 35.86 9.58 0.27
N LEU A 140 34.77 10.33 0.41
CA LEU A 140 34.10 10.46 1.70
C LEU A 140 33.94 9.03 2.20
N ALA A 141 34.61 8.71 3.30
CA ALA A 141 34.39 7.46 4.02
C ALA A 141 32.95 7.53 4.55
N VAL A 142 32.00 7.19 3.69
CA VAL A 142 30.68 6.76 4.12
C VAL A 142 30.97 5.45 4.83
N GLU A 143 31.02 5.50 6.17
CA GLU A 143 30.93 4.29 6.99
C GLU A 143 29.83 3.43 6.37
N GLY A 144 30.19 2.23 5.90
CA GLY A 144 29.28 1.39 5.12
C GLY A 144 27.94 1.25 5.84
N PRO A 145 26.80 1.36 5.13
CA PRO A 145 25.50 1.38 5.79
C PRO A 145 25.38 0.11 6.64
N ALA A 146 24.81 0.26 7.84
CA ALA A 146 24.36 -0.86 8.64
C ALA A 146 23.64 -1.85 7.71
N LYS A 147 23.93 -3.15 7.83
CA LYS A 147 23.31 -4.18 6.98
C LYS A 147 21.78 -4.08 7.09
N VAL A 148 21.14 -3.41 6.13
CA VAL A 148 19.69 -3.27 6.09
C VAL A 148 19.14 -4.61 5.66
N ARG A 149 18.21 -5.16 6.45
CA ARG A 149 17.59 -6.45 6.14
C ARG A 149 16.60 -6.24 4.99
N GLY A 150 16.80 -6.96 3.89
CA GLY A 150 15.90 -7.02 2.75
C GLY A 150 15.64 -8.47 2.35
N ILE A 151 14.59 -8.71 1.57
CA ILE A 151 14.47 -9.97 0.82
C ILE A 151 15.15 -9.77 -0.53
N ALA A 152 16.00 -10.71 -0.91
CA ALA A 152 16.56 -10.74 -2.26
C ALA A 152 15.42 -11.00 -3.27
N LEU A 153 15.35 -10.18 -4.32
CA LEU A 153 14.31 -10.27 -5.34
C LEU A 153 14.94 -10.69 -6.66
N SER A 154 14.33 -11.65 -7.35
CA SER A 154 14.69 -11.93 -8.73
C SER A 154 14.34 -10.74 -9.64
N ALA A 155 14.92 -10.73 -10.85
CA ALA A 155 14.40 -9.91 -11.93
C ALA A 155 12.90 -10.23 -12.17
N ALA A 156 12.13 -9.21 -12.56
CA ALA A 156 10.75 -9.41 -13.00
C ALA A 156 10.76 -10.12 -14.34
N GLU A 157 10.08 -11.25 -14.40
CA GLU A 157 9.84 -11.98 -15.63
C GLU A 157 8.44 -11.64 -16.13
N ALA A 158 8.34 -11.17 -17.39
CA ALA A 158 7.05 -10.93 -18.01
C ALA A 158 6.33 -12.27 -18.26
N VAL A 159 5.06 -12.37 -17.87
CA VAL A 159 4.25 -13.56 -18.04
C VAL A 159 2.92 -13.21 -18.68
N ALA A 160 2.35 -14.17 -19.43
CA ALA A 160 1.00 -14.01 -19.95
C ALA A 160 -0.01 -14.08 -18.79
N TYR A 161 -0.86 -13.05 -18.68
CA TYR A 161 -1.94 -13.05 -17.70
C TYR A 161 -3.02 -14.06 -18.10
N SER A 162 -3.54 -14.79 -17.11
CA SER A 162 -4.83 -15.46 -17.18
C SER A 162 -5.52 -15.43 -15.81
N ASP A 163 -6.85 -15.52 -15.80
CA ASP A 163 -7.61 -15.60 -14.55
C ASP A 163 -7.27 -16.88 -13.77
N GLU A 164 -6.89 -17.96 -14.47
CA GLU A 164 -6.41 -19.20 -13.87
C GLU A 164 -5.07 -19.02 -13.14
N LEU A 165 -4.14 -18.22 -13.70
CA LEU A 165 -2.86 -17.91 -13.06
C LEU A 165 -3.10 -17.17 -11.73
N LEU A 166 -3.93 -16.13 -11.75
CA LEU A 166 -4.28 -15.38 -10.55
C LEU A 166 -4.99 -16.28 -9.52
N HIS A 167 -5.93 -17.11 -9.97
CA HIS A 167 -6.66 -18.02 -9.10
C HIS A 167 -5.72 -19.04 -8.43
N ALA A 168 -4.81 -19.65 -9.19
CA ALA A 168 -3.82 -20.59 -8.67
C ALA A 168 -2.90 -19.93 -7.64
N TYR A 169 -2.45 -18.69 -7.91
CA TYR A 169 -1.65 -17.91 -6.97
C TYR A 169 -2.41 -17.68 -5.66
N LEU A 170 -3.64 -17.14 -5.73
CA LEU A 170 -4.45 -16.83 -4.54
C LEU A 170 -4.77 -18.10 -3.71
N LEU A 171 -4.97 -19.24 -4.38
CA LEU A 171 -5.17 -20.52 -3.71
C LEU A 171 -3.90 -20.97 -2.97
N ALA A 172 -2.73 -20.93 -3.63
CA ALA A 172 -1.46 -21.28 -3.02
C ALA A 172 -1.15 -20.40 -1.80
N VAL A 173 -1.37 -19.09 -1.91
CA VAL A 173 -1.25 -18.14 -0.79
C VAL A 173 -2.17 -18.53 0.35
N HIS A 174 -3.45 -18.82 0.05
CA HIS A 174 -4.42 -19.20 1.07
C HIS A 174 -4.02 -20.48 1.81
N GLU A 175 -3.60 -21.52 1.08
CA GLU A 175 -3.16 -22.79 1.65
C GLU A 175 -1.91 -22.65 2.51
N ALA A 176 -0.95 -21.83 2.06
CA ALA A 176 0.28 -21.57 2.82
C ALA A 176 -0.02 -20.90 4.17
N TYR A 177 -0.86 -19.85 4.19
CA TYR A 177 -1.27 -19.21 5.44
C TYR A 177 -2.15 -20.12 6.31
N ALA A 178 -3.04 -20.93 5.73
CA ALA A 178 -3.85 -21.87 6.51
C ALA A 178 -2.98 -22.92 7.22
N ARG A 179 -1.95 -23.43 6.53
CA ARG A 179 -0.96 -24.35 7.10
C ARG A 179 -0.17 -23.70 8.22
N LEU A 180 0.36 -22.49 7.98
CA LEU A 180 1.10 -21.72 8.99
C LEU A 180 0.30 -21.59 10.29
N HIS A 181 -0.97 -21.16 10.23
CA HIS A 181 -1.77 -20.97 11.44
C HIS A 181 -2.22 -22.27 12.10
N THR A 182 -2.17 -23.39 11.37
CA THR A 182 -2.38 -24.72 11.96
C THR A 182 -1.14 -25.16 12.73
N GLU A 183 0.06 -24.91 12.19
CA GLU A 183 1.34 -25.31 12.78
C GLU A 183 1.79 -24.34 13.89
N GLN A 184 1.43 -23.06 13.78
CA GLN A 184 1.86 -21.97 14.65
C GLN A 184 0.65 -21.12 15.07
N PRO A 185 -0.27 -21.65 15.89
CA PRO A 185 -1.54 -21.00 16.24
C PRO A 185 -1.37 -19.69 17.02
N ASP A 186 -0.22 -19.50 17.69
CA ASP A 186 0.09 -18.31 18.46
C ASP A 186 0.58 -17.12 17.61
N LEU A 187 0.85 -17.35 16.31
CA LEU A 187 1.22 -16.27 15.41
C LEU A 187 0.05 -15.32 15.13
N PRO A 188 0.33 -14.02 14.92
CA PRO A 188 -0.70 -13.07 14.58
C PRO A 188 -1.37 -13.46 13.26
N GLN A 189 -2.69 -13.35 13.23
CA GLN A 189 -3.49 -13.62 12.04
C GLN A 189 -3.21 -12.57 10.96
N ILE A 190 -2.69 -13.02 9.82
CA ILE A 190 -2.39 -12.18 8.66
C ILE A 190 -3.48 -12.39 7.60
N ASP A 191 -4.01 -11.31 7.01
CA ASP A 191 -4.96 -11.42 5.89
C ASP A 191 -4.19 -11.81 4.62
N PRO A 192 -4.40 -13.03 4.07
CA PRO A 192 -3.62 -13.54 2.95
C PRO A 192 -3.93 -12.83 1.62
N PHE A 193 -4.95 -11.98 1.58
CA PHE A 193 -5.43 -11.33 0.35
C PHE A 193 -5.16 -9.83 0.34
N ALA A 194 -4.28 -9.35 1.23
CA ALA A 194 -3.78 -7.98 1.17
C ALA A 194 -2.96 -7.76 -0.10
N MET A 195 -3.32 -6.73 -0.87
CA MET A 195 -2.63 -6.32 -2.07
C MET A 195 -2.33 -4.83 -2.05
N ARG A 196 -1.23 -4.44 -2.69
CA ARG A 196 -0.87 -3.02 -2.85
C ARG A 196 -1.48 -2.51 -4.14
N LEU A 197 -2.27 -1.45 -4.05
CA LEU A 197 -2.91 -0.78 -5.18
C LEU A 197 -2.29 0.61 -5.39
N ALA A 198 -1.64 0.80 -6.52
CA ALA A 198 -1.18 2.09 -7.01
C ALA A 198 -2.24 2.70 -7.93
N THR A 199 -2.56 3.97 -7.69
CA THR A 199 -3.39 4.82 -8.56
C THR A 199 -2.68 6.14 -8.76
N ALA A 200 -3.04 6.90 -9.79
CA ALA A 200 -2.52 8.24 -9.99
C ALA A 200 -3.66 9.23 -10.23
N ARG A 201 -3.58 10.39 -9.57
CA ARG A 201 -4.53 11.49 -9.78
C ARG A 201 -3.92 12.49 -10.77
N PRO A 202 -4.69 13.05 -11.71
CA PRO A 202 -4.28 14.27 -12.38
C PRO A 202 -4.07 15.39 -11.34
N ILE A 203 -3.02 16.17 -11.48
CA ILE A 203 -2.74 17.37 -10.69
C ILE A 203 -2.52 18.57 -11.60
N GLU A 204 -2.77 19.76 -11.07
CA GLU A 204 -2.44 20.99 -11.77
C GLU A 204 -0.91 21.15 -11.82
N PRO A 205 -0.34 21.52 -12.99
CA PRO A 205 1.11 21.68 -13.13
C PRO A 205 1.65 22.81 -12.26
N GLN A 206 2.85 22.64 -11.71
CA GLN A 206 3.47 23.70 -10.92
C GLN A 206 3.86 24.90 -11.81
N GLY A 207 3.45 26.11 -11.41
CA GLY A 207 3.90 27.35 -12.06
C GLY A 207 3.02 27.89 -13.19
N GLY A 208 1.81 27.35 -13.38
CA GLY A 208 0.83 27.93 -14.31
C GLY A 208 1.24 27.87 -15.78
N SER A 209 2.08 26.90 -16.16
CA SER A 209 2.42 26.66 -17.57
C SER A 209 1.15 26.55 -18.41
N LEU A 210 1.05 27.42 -19.42
CA LEU A 210 -0.13 27.60 -20.28
C LEU A 210 -0.32 26.45 -21.29
N ASP A 211 0.57 25.46 -21.29
CA ASP A 211 0.61 24.41 -22.32
C ASP A 211 -0.33 23.22 -22.04
N GLY A 212 -1.12 23.26 -20.97
CA GLY A 212 -2.19 22.27 -20.73
C GLY A 212 -1.70 20.84 -20.48
N GLU A 213 -0.41 20.66 -20.17
CA GLU A 213 0.15 19.36 -19.85
C GLU A 213 -0.39 18.83 -18.52
N ARG A 214 -0.88 17.58 -18.52
CA ARG A 214 -1.37 16.91 -17.31
C ARG A 214 -0.19 16.36 -16.53
N GLU A 215 -0.02 16.81 -15.31
CA GLU A 215 0.83 16.13 -14.33
C GLU A 215 0.02 15.08 -13.57
N PHE A 216 0.70 14.07 -13.03
CA PHE A 216 0.07 13.04 -12.22
C PHE A 216 0.76 12.88 -10.86
N GLY A 217 -0.04 12.80 -9.80
CA GLY A 217 0.44 12.45 -8.46
C GLY A 217 0.15 10.97 -8.17
N PRO A 218 1.18 10.11 -7.99
CA PRO A 218 0.97 8.71 -7.64
C PRO A 218 0.51 8.57 -6.19
N SER A 219 -0.12 7.45 -5.89
CA SER A 219 -0.66 7.15 -4.58
C SER A 219 -0.78 5.64 -4.40
N GLN A 220 -0.29 5.12 -3.28
CA GLN A 220 -0.30 3.68 -2.99
C GLN A 220 -0.97 3.37 -1.66
N ARG A 221 -1.73 2.28 -1.60
CA ARG A 221 -2.34 1.77 -0.36
C ARG A 221 -2.63 0.28 -0.42
N VAL A 222 -2.87 -0.33 0.74
CA VAL A 222 -3.35 -1.71 0.79
C VAL A 222 -4.86 -1.76 0.58
N VAL A 223 -5.31 -2.72 -0.23
CA VAL A 223 -6.70 -3.14 -0.38
C VAL A 223 -6.75 -4.67 -0.34
N LEU A 224 -7.94 -5.26 -0.35
CA LEU A 224 -8.09 -6.71 -0.31
C LEU A 224 -8.61 -7.23 -1.64
N VAL A 225 -7.94 -8.23 -2.21
CA VAL A 225 -8.47 -9.02 -3.34
C VAL A 225 -9.72 -9.77 -2.89
N LYS A 226 -10.71 -9.84 -3.77
CA LYS A 226 -12.01 -10.48 -3.53
C LYS A 226 -12.45 -11.43 -4.62
N ASN A 227 -11.56 -11.83 -5.52
CA ASN A 227 -11.81 -12.87 -6.51
C ASN A 227 -12.31 -14.17 -5.86
N GLY A 228 -13.41 -14.68 -6.40
CA GLY A 228 -13.82 -16.07 -6.33
C GLY A 228 -13.49 -16.83 -7.62
N PRO A 229 -13.84 -18.12 -7.69
CA PRO A 229 -13.69 -18.91 -8.91
C PRO A 229 -14.46 -18.28 -10.07
N GLY A 230 -13.79 -18.10 -11.23
CA GLY A 230 -14.38 -17.54 -12.45
C GLY A 230 -14.57 -16.03 -12.45
N ASP A 231 -14.07 -15.31 -11.44
CA ASP A 231 -14.07 -13.84 -11.44
C ASP A 231 -12.95 -13.31 -12.34
N PRO A 232 -13.26 -12.49 -13.36
CA PRO A 232 -12.25 -11.96 -14.26
C PRO A 232 -11.47 -10.79 -13.66
N GLY A 233 -10.19 -10.69 -14.05
CA GLY A 233 -9.29 -9.63 -13.61
C GLY A 233 -9.05 -9.66 -12.09
N ILE A 234 -8.62 -8.54 -11.51
CA ILE A 234 -8.36 -8.42 -10.07
C ILE A 234 -9.49 -7.61 -9.42
N LEU A 235 -10.32 -8.27 -8.62
CA LEU A 235 -11.51 -7.71 -8.01
C LEU A 235 -11.23 -7.16 -6.61
N PHE A 236 -11.67 -5.93 -6.34
CA PHE A 236 -11.71 -5.37 -4.99
C PHE A 236 -12.92 -4.45 -4.78
N PHE A 237 -13.26 -4.14 -3.54
CA PHE A 237 -14.41 -3.28 -3.21
C PHE A 237 -14.00 -2.11 -2.33
N THR A 238 -14.59 -0.93 -2.59
CA THR A 238 -14.22 0.30 -1.91
C THR A 238 -15.34 1.35 -1.94
N ASN A 239 -15.08 2.51 -1.35
CA ASN A 239 -15.93 3.69 -1.47
C ASN A 239 -15.51 4.49 -2.72
N TYR A 240 -16.42 4.65 -3.67
CA TYR A 240 -16.21 5.37 -4.93
C TYR A 240 -15.89 6.85 -4.73
N GLN A 241 -16.38 7.45 -3.64
CA GLN A 241 -16.12 8.85 -3.30
C GLN A 241 -14.81 9.02 -2.52
N GLY A 242 -14.18 7.95 -2.05
CA GLY A 242 -12.88 8.03 -1.38
C GLY A 242 -11.76 8.38 -2.34
N ARG A 243 -10.56 8.69 -1.81
CA ARG A 243 -9.43 9.15 -2.62
C ARG A 243 -9.12 8.25 -3.82
N LYS A 244 -8.96 6.94 -3.60
CA LYS A 244 -8.71 5.98 -4.69
C LYS A 244 -9.85 5.91 -5.72
N GLY A 245 -11.10 6.09 -5.28
CA GLY A 245 -12.26 6.06 -6.17
C GLY A 245 -12.29 7.30 -7.07
N ARG A 246 -11.92 8.46 -6.54
CA ARG A 246 -11.74 9.70 -7.32
C ARG A 246 -10.54 9.61 -8.28
N ASP A 247 -9.41 9.06 -7.81
CA ASP A 247 -8.25 8.81 -8.68
C ASP A 247 -8.66 7.93 -9.88
N LEU A 248 -9.33 6.81 -9.63
CA LEU A 248 -9.76 5.85 -10.66
C LEU A 248 -10.86 6.40 -11.58
N ALA A 249 -11.71 7.30 -11.08
CA ALA A 249 -12.70 7.97 -11.92
C ALA A 249 -12.06 8.98 -12.89
N ALA A 250 -10.96 9.61 -12.49
CA ALA A 250 -10.23 10.59 -13.31
C ALA A 250 -9.18 9.94 -14.22
N ASN A 251 -8.59 8.82 -13.78
CA ASN A 251 -7.56 8.07 -14.46
C ASN A 251 -7.79 6.56 -14.23
N PRO A 252 -8.48 5.86 -15.15
CA PRO A 252 -8.89 4.46 -14.97
C PRO A 252 -7.73 3.48 -15.21
N LEU A 253 -6.54 3.79 -14.68
CA LEU A 253 -5.34 2.99 -14.73
C LEU A 253 -4.88 2.66 -13.31
N ALA A 254 -4.38 1.45 -13.11
CA ALA A 254 -3.84 1.02 -11.83
C ALA A 254 -2.65 0.09 -12.00
N ALA A 255 -1.86 0.01 -10.92
CA ALA A 255 -0.89 -1.05 -10.71
C ALA A 255 -1.26 -1.84 -9.46
N VAL A 256 -1.10 -3.16 -9.51
CA VAL A 256 -1.34 -4.05 -8.38
C VAL A 256 -0.10 -4.87 -8.11
N SER A 257 0.26 -5.02 -6.83
CA SER A 257 1.27 -5.98 -6.40
C SER A 257 0.69 -6.92 -5.35
N LEU A 258 0.82 -8.22 -5.62
CA LEU A 258 0.54 -9.33 -4.73
C LEU A 258 1.87 -9.97 -4.36
N GLU A 259 2.21 -9.96 -3.08
CA GLU A 259 3.47 -10.51 -2.59
C GLU A 259 3.17 -11.46 -1.43
N CYS A 260 3.72 -12.67 -1.50
CA CYS A 260 3.57 -13.68 -0.46
C CYS A 260 4.91 -14.36 -0.18
N PRO A 261 5.61 -13.93 0.88
CA PRO A 261 6.89 -14.51 1.30
C PRO A 261 6.81 -16.01 1.62
N LEU A 262 5.65 -16.49 2.10
CA LEU A 262 5.45 -17.89 2.44
C LEU A 262 5.57 -18.84 1.25
N ILE A 263 5.19 -18.40 0.05
CA ILE A 263 5.32 -19.18 -1.18
C ILE A 263 6.49 -18.69 -2.04
N GLY A 264 7.27 -17.73 -1.53
CA GLY A 264 8.44 -17.18 -2.22
C GLY A 264 8.11 -16.50 -3.55
N ARG A 265 6.92 -15.88 -3.70
CA ARG A 265 6.49 -15.32 -4.99
C ARG A 265 5.74 -13.99 -4.89
N ALA A 266 5.97 -13.14 -5.89
CA ALA A 266 5.14 -11.97 -6.16
C ALA A 266 4.58 -11.98 -7.59
N LEU A 267 3.37 -11.44 -7.74
CA LEU A 267 2.76 -11.09 -9.01
C LEU A 267 2.51 -9.58 -9.05
N GLU A 268 2.93 -8.95 -10.14
CA GLU A 268 2.79 -7.52 -10.38
C GLU A 268 1.98 -7.31 -11.66
N PHE A 269 1.03 -6.38 -11.63
CA PHE A 269 0.10 -6.14 -12.72
C PHE A 269 -0.01 -4.64 -12.99
N GLU A 270 -0.13 -4.28 -14.25
CA GLU A 270 -0.60 -2.97 -14.70
C GLU A 270 -1.82 -3.19 -15.60
N GLY A 271 -2.80 -2.29 -15.53
CA GLY A 271 -4.01 -2.47 -16.32
C GLY A 271 -5.04 -1.37 -16.17
N THR A 272 -6.12 -1.56 -16.93
CA THR A 272 -7.29 -0.69 -16.93
C THR A 272 -8.25 -1.07 -15.81
N VAL A 273 -9.05 -0.11 -15.34
CA VAL A 273 -9.95 -0.31 -14.21
C VAL A 273 -11.38 0.05 -14.56
N ASP A 274 -12.29 -0.90 -14.32
CA ASP A 274 -13.72 -0.73 -14.54
C ASP A 274 -14.51 -0.92 -13.23
N GLN A 275 -15.60 -0.16 -13.06
CA GLN A 275 -16.56 -0.45 -12.01
C GLN A 275 -17.31 -1.74 -12.34
N VAL A 276 -17.46 -2.62 -11.34
CA VAL A 276 -18.28 -3.82 -11.53
C VAL A 276 -19.77 -3.47 -11.54
N LEU A 277 -20.56 -4.32 -12.18
CA LEU A 277 -22.03 -4.21 -12.18
C LEU A 277 -22.58 -3.99 -10.77
N ARG A 278 -23.56 -3.08 -10.66
CA ARG A 278 -24.18 -2.72 -9.37
C ARG A 278 -24.71 -3.93 -8.62
N THR A 279 -25.31 -4.89 -9.32
CA THR A 279 -25.83 -6.15 -8.76
C THR A 279 -24.75 -6.98 -8.08
N ARG A 280 -23.54 -7.04 -8.66
CA ARG A 280 -22.37 -7.72 -8.07
C ARG A 280 -21.90 -7.01 -6.80
N SER A 281 -21.87 -5.68 -6.82
CA SER A 281 -21.57 -4.86 -5.64
C SER A 281 -22.57 -5.07 -4.51
N VAL A 282 -23.86 -5.12 -4.81
CA VAL A 282 -24.93 -5.41 -3.83
C VAL A 282 -24.77 -6.82 -3.27
N ALA A 283 -24.61 -7.83 -4.14
CA ALA A 283 -24.46 -9.22 -3.73
C ALA A 283 -23.28 -9.40 -2.77
N TYR A 284 -22.10 -8.88 -3.12
CA TYR A 284 -20.94 -8.96 -2.24
C TYR A 284 -21.14 -8.16 -0.94
N PHE A 285 -21.74 -6.96 -1.01
CA PHE A 285 -21.98 -6.14 0.18
C PHE A 285 -22.83 -6.86 1.23
N LEU A 286 -23.87 -7.59 0.80
CA LEU A 286 -24.76 -8.32 1.69
C LEU A 286 -24.08 -9.51 2.38
N THR A 287 -22.96 -10.02 1.84
CA THR A 287 -22.13 -11.03 2.53
C THR A 287 -21.32 -10.47 3.69
N ARG A 288 -21.20 -9.14 3.81
CA ARG A 288 -20.42 -8.49 4.87
C ARG A 288 -21.14 -8.58 6.21
N ASP A 289 -20.37 -8.71 7.28
CA ASP A 289 -20.89 -8.64 8.65
C ASP A 289 -21.59 -7.29 8.92
N TRP A 290 -22.45 -7.29 9.94
CA TRP A 290 -23.25 -6.13 10.31
C TRP A 290 -22.42 -4.86 10.52
N GLN A 291 -21.33 -4.97 11.28
CA GLN A 291 -20.49 -3.82 11.63
C GLN A 291 -19.82 -3.21 10.39
N SER A 292 -19.33 -4.06 9.49
CA SER A 292 -18.78 -3.66 8.19
C SER A 292 -19.81 -2.94 7.32
N ARG A 293 -21.07 -3.38 7.32
CA ARG A 293 -22.16 -2.74 6.56
C ARG A 293 -22.50 -1.37 7.14
N VAL A 294 -22.60 -1.25 8.46
CA VAL A 294 -22.82 0.04 9.15
C VAL A 294 -21.66 1.00 8.89
N GLY A 295 -20.41 0.53 9.02
CA GLY A 295 -19.23 1.35 8.78
C GLY A 295 -19.16 1.93 7.36
N ALA A 296 -19.65 1.21 6.35
CA ALA A 296 -19.70 1.71 4.97
C ALA A 296 -20.70 2.86 4.75
N TRP A 297 -21.74 2.97 5.59
CA TRP A 297 -22.65 4.11 5.61
C TRP A 297 -22.11 5.26 6.47
N ALA A 298 -21.51 4.93 7.61
CA ALA A 298 -21.02 5.91 8.57
C ALA A 298 -19.77 6.66 8.09
N SER A 299 -18.94 6.01 7.25
CA SER A 299 -17.67 6.56 6.81
C SER A 299 -17.76 7.19 5.42
N ASN A 300 -17.60 8.51 5.37
CA ASN A 300 -17.26 9.23 4.15
C ASN A 300 -15.75 9.13 3.90
N GLN A 301 -15.32 7.99 3.36
CA GLN A 301 -13.91 7.59 3.32
C GLN A 301 -12.97 8.70 2.82
N SER A 302 -11.95 9.04 3.62
CA SER A 302 -10.92 10.05 3.37
C SER A 302 -11.34 11.52 3.54
N GLU A 303 -12.53 11.81 4.05
CA GLU A 303 -12.89 13.16 4.49
C GLU A 303 -12.28 13.47 5.87
N VAL A 304 -11.98 14.74 6.12
CA VAL A 304 -11.52 15.22 7.43
C VAL A 304 -12.68 15.15 8.42
N ILE A 305 -12.43 14.58 9.59
CA ILE A 305 -13.39 14.48 10.69
C ILE A 305 -12.81 15.11 11.94
N PHE A 306 -13.67 15.63 12.82
CA PHE A 306 -13.22 16.25 14.07
C PHE A 306 -12.54 15.23 14.99
N GLY A 307 -13.04 14.00 14.97
CA GLY A 307 -12.54 12.97 15.85
C GLY A 307 -13.36 11.69 15.77
N ARG A 308 -12.89 10.69 16.51
CA ARG A 308 -13.58 9.40 16.62
C ARG A 308 -15.03 9.48 17.13
N PRO A 309 -15.40 10.38 18.08
CA PRO A 309 -16.79 10.49 18.54
C PRO A 309 -17.78 10.80 17.40
N GLU A 310 -17.38 11.61 16.42
CA GLU A 310 -18.21 11.93 15.25
C GLU A 310 -18.56 10.66 14.45
N LEU A 311 -17.57 9.82 14.18
CA LEU A 311 -17.74 8.57 13.44
C LEU A 311 -18.61 7.56 14.21
N LEU A 312 -18.44 7.48 15.53
CA LEU A 312 -19.26 6.61 16.39
C LEU A 312 -20.73 7.05 16.42
N LEU A 313 -20.99 8.35 16.52
CA LEU A 313 -22.35 8.90 16.48
C LEU A 313 -23.03 8.62 15.13
N LYS A 314 -22.31 8.81 14.01
CA LYS A 314 -22.79 8.43 12.67
C LYS A 314 -23.11 6.93 12.59
N ALA A 315 -22.22 6.08 13.09
CA ALA A 315 -22.41 4.63 13.09
C ALA A 315 -23.62 4.20 13.93
N ILE A 316 -23.80 4.76 15.13
CA ILE A 316 -24.98 4.50 15.98
C ILE A 316 -26.25 4.95 15.26
N GLY A 317 -26.27 6.14 14.66
CA GLY A 317 -27.42 6.65 13.91
C GLY A 317 -27.83 5.72 12.78
N TYR A 318 -26.87 5.24 11.97
CA TYR A 318 -27.16 4.28 10.91
C TYR A 318 -27.55 2.90 11.43
N ALA A 319 -26.94 2.43 12.52
CA ALA A 319 -27.30 1.16 13.14
C ALA A 319 -28.76 1.17 13.60
N LEU A 320 -29.20 2.24 14.27
CA LEU A 320 -30.58 2.41 14.70
C LEU A 320 -31.55 2.53 13.52
N ARG A 321 -31.18 3.31 12.50
CA ARG A 321 -31.99 3.47 11.27
C ARG A 321 -32.27 2.14 10.56
N PHE A 322 -31.27 1.26 10.49
CA PHE A 322 -31.34 0.02 9.72
C PHE A 322 -31.60 -1.24 10.56
N ALA A 323 -31.61 -1.15 11.89
CA ALA A 323 -31.98 -2.25 12.78
C ALA A 323 -33.32 -2.92 12.41
N PRO A 324 -34.42 -2.17 12.13
CA PRO A 324 -35.69 -2.78 11.74
C PRO A 324 -35.66 -3.52 10.39
N GLN A 325 -34.66 -3.29 9.55
CA GLN A 325 -34.58 -3.81 8.18
C GLN A 325 -33.67 -5.04 8.06
N GLY A 326 -33.12 -5.55 9.18
CA GLY A 326 -32.12 -6.63 9.13
C GLY A 326 -30.76 -6.17 8.59
N GLY A 327 -30.55 -4.87 8.46
CA GLY A 327 -29.25 -4.23 8.26
C GLY A 327 -29.16 -3.29 7.07
N PRO A 328 -28.09 -2.48 7.01
CA PRO A 328 -27.97 -1.45 5.99
C PRO A 328 -27.91 -2.07 4.59
N PRO A 329 -28.65 -1.56 3.59
CA PRO A 329 -28.47 -1.98 2.20
C PRO A 329 -27.11 -1.51 1.67
N CYS A 330 -26.70 -1.96 0.48
CA CYS A 330 -25.47 -1.46 -0.15
C CYS A 330 -25.61 0.05 -0.46
N PRO A 331 -24.75 0.94 0.07
CA PRO A 331 -24.80 2.37 -0.24
C PRO A 331 -24.50 2.64 -1.73
N PRO A 332 -25.07 3.71 -2.33
CA PRO A 332 -24.84 4.04 -3.74
C PRO A 332 -23.37 4.41 -4.02
N HIS A 333 -22.67 5.00 -3.04
CA HIS A 333 -21.26 5.39 -3.13
C HIS A 333 -20.27 4.24 -2.87
N TRP A 334 -20.75 3.01 -2.68
CA TRP A 334 -19.90 1.86 -2.37
C TRP A 334 -20.06 0.76 -3.41
N GLY A 335 -18.95 0.16 -3.85
CA GLY A 335 -19.01 -1.01 -4.73
C GLY A 335 -17.64 -1.48 -5.20
N GLY A 336 -17.65 -2.34 -6.22
CA GLY A 336 -16.47 -3.04 -6.71
C GLY A 336 -15.81 -2.37 -7.90
N TYR A 337 -14.51 -2.63 -8.04
CA TYR A 337 -13.70 -2.39 -9.23
C TYR A 337 -13.02 -3.69 -9.64
N THR A 338 -12.85 -3.89 -10.94
CA THR A 338 -11.97 -4.91 -11.53
C THR A 338 -10.80 -4.21 -12.21
N VAL A 339 -9.58 -4.65 -11.92
CA VAL A 339 -8.40 -4.31 -12.73
C VAL A 339 -8.25 -5.38 -13.80
N SER A 340 -8.28 -5.00 -15.07
CA SER A 340 -8.04 -5.88 -16.22
C SER A 340 -6.57 -5.76 -16.63
N PRO A 341 -5.71 -6.76 -16.32
CA PRO A 341 -4.29 -6.63 -16.57
C PRO A 341 -3.97 -6.53 -18.06
N THR A 342 -3.20 -5.51 -18.44
CA THR A 342 -2.61 -5.36 -19.77
C THR A 342 -1.14 -5.78 -19.78
N ALA A 343 -0.52 -5.83 -18.60
CA ALA A 343 0.81 -6.39 -18.40
C ALA A 343 0.88 -7.11 -17.05
N CYS A 344 1.67 -8.18 -17.01
CA CYS A 344 1.83 -9.03 -15.83
C CYS A 344 3.28 -9.47 -15.71
N TRP A 345 3.82 -9.43 -14.50
CA TRP A 345 5.15 -9.90 -14.16
C TRP A 345 5.10 -10.83 -12.95
N GLN A 346 6.00 -11.80 -12.92
CA GLN A 346 6.25 -12.63 -11.75
C GLN A 346 7.66 -12.43 -11.21
N ARG A 347 7.83 -12.64 -9.91
CA ARG A 347 9.12 -12.63 -9.22
C ARG A 347 9.21 -13.76 -8.22
N GLU A 348 10.42 -14.27 -8.06
CA GLU A 348 10.79 -15.09 -6.91
C GLU A 348 11.29 -14.20 -5.77
N LEU A 349 10.82 -14.53 -4.56
CA LEU A 349 11.25 -13.91 -3.31
C LEU A 349 12.25 -14.86 -2.66
N GLY A 350 13.48 -14.39 -2.47
CA GLY A 350 14.53 -15.13 -1.77
C GLY A 350 14.27 -15.25 -0.27
N GLN A 351 15.24 -15.83 0.44
CA GLN A 351 15.19 -15.85 1.90
C GLN A 351 15.47 -14.46 2.47
N VAL A 352 14.92 -14.18 3.66
CA VAL A 352 15.36 -13.06 4.48
C VAL A 352 16.80 -13.33 4.89
N ALA A 353 17.74 -12.59 4.31
CA ALA A 353 19.13 -12.62 4.71
C ALA A 353 19.50 -11.24 5.27
N ASN A 354 20.63 -11.15 6.00
CA ASN A 354 21.33 -9.86 6.19
C ASN A 354 21.90 -9.33 4.85
N ALA A 355 21.35 -9.79 3.73
CA ALA A 355 21.72 -9.41 2.40
C ALA A 355 21.13 -8.02 2.16
N THR A 356 22.03 -7.09 1.87
CA THR A 356 21.93 -6.24 0.69
C THR A 356 20.87 -6.83 -0.24
N LEU A 357 19.77 -6.10 -0.53
CA LEU A 357 19.06 -6.30 -1.79
C LEU A 357 20.16 -6.50 -2.82
N ASP A 358 20.36 -7.72 -3.29
CA ASP A 358 21.56 -8.05 -4.05
C ASP A 358 21.57 -7.04 -5.18
N ALA A 359 22.57 -6.16 -5.12
CA ALA A 359 22.86 -5.29 -6.20
C ALA A 359 23.24 -6.26 -7.31
N SER A 360 22.27 -6.61 -8.16
CA SER A 360 22.61 -6.80 -9.55
C SER A 360 23.52 -5.62 -9.87
N PRO A 361 24.77 -5.86 -10.29
CA PRO A 361 25.74 -4.81 -10.57
C PRO A 361 25.21 -3.72 -11.51
N ASP A 362 24.08 -3.98 -12.19
CA ASP A 362 23.56 -3.21 -13.30
C ASP A 362 22.16 -2.58 -13.07
N GLY A 363 21.62 -2.48 -11.83
CA GLY A 363 20.24 -1.96 -11.69
C GLY A 363 19.66 -1.50 -10.34
N ALA A 364 20.41 -1.53 -9.23
CA ALA A 364 19.92 -0.92 -7.98
C ALA A 364 20.05 0.61 -8.04
N MET A 365 19.01 1.34 -7.66
CA MET A 365 19.01 2.81 -7.68
C MET A 365 18.63 3.38 -6.32
N ARG A 366 19.33 4.43 -5.90
CA ARG A 366 19.02 5.17 -4.67
C ARG A 366 18.23 6.42 -4.97
N VAL A 367 17.21 6.65 -4.17
CA VAL A 367 16.31 7.79 -4.26
C VAL A 367 16.13 8.41 -2.89
N ARG A 368 16.15 9.73 -2.81
CA ARG A 368 15.65 10.44 -1.63
C ARG A 368 14.21 10.85 -1.86
N LEU A 369 13.30 10.39 -0.99
CA LEU A 369 11.91 10.83 -0.95
C LEU A 369 11.76 11.90 0.12
N HIS A 370 11.38 13.11 -0.29
CA HIS A 370 11.01 14.24 0.55
C HIS A 370 9.49 14.25 0.75
N PRO A 371 8.98 13.80 1.92
CA PRO A 371 7.54 13.67 2.12
C PRO A 371 6.90 15.05 2.25
N GLU A 372 5.87 15.32 1.47
CA GLU A 372 4.97 16.47 1.65
C GLU A 372 3.73 16.06 2.46
N ALA A 373 3.40 14.77 2.45
CA ALA A 373 2.31 14.21 3.23
C ALA A 373 2.65 12.84 3.81
N TRP A 374 2.19 12.61 5.03
CA TRP A 374 2.23 11.32 5.71
C TRP A 374 0.82 10.89 6.05
N GLU A 375 0.51 9.60 5.92
CA GLU A 375 -0.73 9.03 6.42
C GLU A 375 -0.43 7.78 7.24
N PHE A 376 -0.86 7.80 8.50
CA PHE A 376 -0.75 6.69 9.45
C PHE A 376 -2.11 6.04 9.60
N TRP A 377 -2.13 4.72 9.40
CA TRP A 377 -3.33 3.91 9.49
C TRP A 377 -3.15 2.82 10.53
N GLN A 378 -4.12 2.68 11.43
CA GLN A 378 -4.18 1.61 12.43
C GLN A 378 -5.47 0.79 12.28
N GLY A 379 -5.30 -0.52 12.13
CA GLY A 379 -6.34 -1.53 12.01
C GLY A 379 -7.31 -1.53 13.19
N ARG A 380 -8.61 -1.71 12.92
CA ARG A 380 -9.69 -1.76 13.92
C ARG A 380 -10.67 -2.87 13.60
N LYS A 381 -11.13 -3.58 14.64
CA LYS A 381 -12.16 -4.65 14.54
C LYS A 381 -13.34 -4.27 13.65
N SER A 382 -13.91 -3.09 13.85
CA SER A 382 -15.09 -2.59 13.14
C SER A 382 -14.84 -2.13 11.70
N ARG A 383 -13.61 -2.27 11.18
CA ARG A 383 -13.14 -1.68 9.90
C ARG A 383 -13.23 -0.15 9.83
N MET A 384 -13.58 0.48 10.95
CA MET A 384 -13.49 1.93 11.14
C MET A 384 -12.10 2.24 11.69
N HIS A 385 -11.12 2.22 10.79
CA HIS A 385 -9.71 2.40 11.08
C HIS A 385 -9.38 3.79 11.61
N ASP A 386 -8.36 3.89 12.46
CA ASP A 386 -7.81 5.20 12.82
C ASP A 386 -6.86 5.66 11.71
N ARG A 387 -7.11 6.85 11.16
CA ARG A 387 -6.31 7.46 10.09
C ARG A 387 -5.92 8.87 10.48
N LEU A 388 -4.62 9.13 10.58
CA LEU A 388 -4.09 10.46 10.80
C LEU A 388 -3.22 10.84 9.60
N ARG A 389 -3.53 11.98 9.00
CA ARG A 389 -2.76 12.58 7.92
C ARG A 389 -2.00 13.78 8.43
N TYR A 390 -0.75 13.92 8.00
CA TYR A 390 0.09 15.09 8.22
C TYR A 390 0.40 15.68 6.85
N GLU A 391 0.09 16.95 6.61
CA GLU A 391 0.42 17.66 5.37
C GLU A 391 1.35 18.81 5.69
N LEU A 392 2.40 18.98 4.90
CA LEU A 392 3.35 20.07 5.04
C LEU A 392 2.62 21.42 4.84
N ALA A 393 2.71 22.30 5.82
CA ALA A 393 2.03 23.59 5.88
C ALA A 393 3.03 24.75 5.91
N GLY A 394 4.01 24.72 5.00
CA GLY A 394 5.07 25.72 4.90
C GLY A 394 6.01 25.73 6.10
N VAL A 395 6.44 26.92 6.53
CA VAL A 395 7.38 27.13 7.66
C VAL A 395 6.81 26.67 9.01
N ALA A 396 5.50 26.45 9.12
CA ALA A 396 4.83 25.99 10.34
C ALA A 396 4.98 24.47 10.58
N GLY A 397 5.70 23.75 9.71
CA GLY A 397 5.85 22.30 9.80
C GLY A 397 4.62 21.57 9.28
N TYR A 398 4.27 20.44 9.90
CA TYR A 398 3.14 19.60 9.46
C TYR A 398 1.83 19.94 10.17
N ARG A 399 0.74 20.10 9.39
CA ARG A 399 -0.63 20.13 9.91
C ARG A 399 -1.18 18.72 9.97
N ARG A 400 -1.66 18.32 11.16
CA ARG A 400 -2.27 17.00 11.38
C ARG A 400 -3.79 17.05 11.34
N GLU A 401 -4.40 16.09 10.66
CA GLU A 401 -5.84 15.92 10.51
C GLU A 401 -6.24 14.45 10.67
N ARG A 402 -7.43 14.19 11.20
CA ARG A 402 -8.01 12.84 11.21
C ARG A 402 -8.87 12.64 9.97
N LEU A 403 -8.71 11.47 9.33
CA LEU A 403 -9.51 11.09 8.18
C LEU A 403 -10.52 10.00 8.53
N SER A 404 -11.69 10.06 7.90
CA SER A 404 -12.68 8.98 7.95
C SER A 404 -12.16 7.73 7.21
N PRO A 405 -12.35 6.51 7.74
CA PRO A 405 -11.77 5.27 7.22
C PRO A 405 -12.29 4.76 5.88
#